data_AF-A0A964V5B0-F1
#
_entry.id   AF-A0A964V5B0-F1
#
_cell.length_a   1.000
_cell.length_b   1.000
_cell.length_c   1.000
_cell.angle_alpha   90.00
_cell.angle_beta   90.00
_cell.angle_gamma   90.00
#
_symmetry.space_group_name_H-M   'P 1'
#
loop_
_entity.id
_entity.type
_entity.pdbx_description
1 polymer ?
#
loop_
_entity_poly.entity_id
_entity_poly.type
_entity_poly.pdbx_seq_one_letter_code
_entity_poly.pdbx_strand_id
1 'polypeptide(L)'
;MPAGLPFDAAGFGIEDPSDVAWVNRRLTAHPLAAFTDPLVLTGAWEEITRRTYIRCEGFQIAHGEPLISRLERDPRWRTQRWECGHSPQITAPQRVVEAVVALRE
;
A
#
# COMPACT_ATOMS: atom_id res chain seq x y z
N MET A 1 -17.66 -14.56 -18.77
CA MET A 1 -16.72 -14.16 -17.71
C MET A 1 -17.37 -14.53 -16.39
N PRO A 2 -16.79 -15.43 -15.57
CA PRO A 2 -17.38 -15.68 -14.26
C PRO A 2 -17.31 -14.39 -13.42
N ALA A 3 -18.36 -14.12 -12.66
CA ALA A 3 -18.53 -12.94 -11.82
C ALA A 3 -17.71 -13.04 -10.51
N GLY A 4 -16.42 -13.33 -10.62
CA GLY A 4 -15.49 -13.22 -9.49
C GLY A 4 -15.00 -11.77 -9.35
N LEU A 5 -14.86 -11.27 -8.13
CA LEU A 5 -14.20 -9.99 -7.88
C LEU A 5 -12.78 -10.05 -8.47
N PRO A 6 -12.33 -9.04 -9.23
CA PRO A 6 -11.02 -9.07 -9.88
C PRO A 6 -9.85 -9.08 -8.88
N PHE A 7 -10.11 -8.81 -7.59
CA PHE A 7 -9.16 -8.90 -6.48
C PHE A 7 -9.86 -9.45 -5.24
N ASP A 8 -9.33 -10.53 -4.66
CA ASP A 8 -9.72 -11.08 -3.37
C ASP A 8 -8.55 -10.93 -2.36
N ALA A 9 -8.73 -11.42 -1.13
CA ALA A 9 -7.70 -11.35 -0.09
C ALA A 9 -6.35 -11.94 -0.54
N ALA A 10 -6.37 -13.05 -1.30
CA ALA A 10 -5.15 -13.69 -1.81
C ALA A 10 -4.43 -12.78 -2.81
N GLY A 11 -5.16 -12.05 -3.64
CA GLY A 11 -4.58 -11.01 -4.51
C GLY A 11 -3.81 -9.91 -3.77
N PHE A 12 -4.08 -9.71 -2.47
CA PHE A 12 -3.37 -8.79 -1.60
C PHE A 12 -2.27 -9.45 -0.73
N GLY A 13 -1.96 -10.73 -0.99
CA GLY A 13 -0.96 -11.50 -0.26
C GLY A 13 -1.39 -11.91 1.14
N ILE A 14 -2.68 -12.17 1.34
CA ILE A 14 -3.27 -12.63 2.60
C ILE A 14 -3.64 -14.10 2.42
N GLU A 15 -3.05 -14.97 3.24
CA GLU A 15 -3.15 -16.42 3.08
C GLU A 15 -3.78 -17.13 4.28
N ASP A 16 -3.76 -16.51 5.48
CA ASP A 16 -4.40 -17.09 6.66
C ASP A 16 -5.92 -17.26 6.42
N PRO A 17 -6.49 -18.46 6.59
CA PRO A 17 -7.90 -18.69 6.27
C PRO A 17 -8.88 -17.80 7.02
N SER A 18 -8.56 -17.42 8.27
CA SER A 18 -9.43 -16.57 9.08
C SER A 18 -9.40 -15.12 8.61
N ASP A 19 -8.22 -14.62 8.23
CA ASP A 19 -8.05 -13.30 7.63
C ASP A 19 -8.65 -13.24 6.22
N VAL A 20 -8.45 -14.27 5.39
CA VAL A 20 -9.05 -14.38 4.07
C VAL A 20 -10.57 -14.30 4.16
N ALA A 21 -11.19 -15.07 5.05
CA ALA A 21 -12.64 -15.02 5.28
C ALA A 21 -13.10 -13.65 5.82
N TRP A 22 -12.27 -12.99 6.63
CA TRP A 22 -12.55 -11.66 7.16
C TRP A 22 -12.45 -10.54 6.14
N VAL A 23 -11.46 -10.59 5.25
CA VAL A 23 -11.25 -9.61 4.18
C VAL A 23 -12.29 -9.81 3.10
N ASN A 24 -12.47 -11.03 2.60
CA ASN A 24 -13.37 -11.29 1.46
C ASN A 24 -14.82 -10.89 1.75
N ARG A 25 -15.29 -11.04 3.00
CA ARG A 25 -16.65 -10.58 3.38
C ARG A 25 -16.79 -9.06 3.52
N ARG A 26 -15.68 -8.31 3.48
CA ARG A 26 -15.63 -6.83 3.57
C ARG A 26 -15.23 -6.17 2.26
N LEU A 27 -14.62 -6.91 1.33
CA LEU A 27 -14.29 -6.40 0.01
C LEU A 27 -15.57 -6.16 -0.79
N THR A 28 -15.72 -4.92 -1.27
CA THR A 28 -16.80 -4.50 -2.15
C THR A 28 -16.20 -3.80 -3.37
N ALA A 29 -17.00 -3.58 -4.42
CA ALA A 29 -16.56 -2.77 -5.54
C ALA A 29 -16.13 -1.37 -5.08
N HIS A 30 -14.94 -0.94 -5.50
CA HIS A 30 -14.45 0.41 -5.23
C HIS A 30 -15.16 1.41 -6.15
N PRO A 31 -15.64 2.56 -5.65
CA PRO A 31 -16.29 3.56 -6.50
C PRO A 31 -15.34 4.10 -7.57
N LEU A 32 -15.74 4.04 -8.85
CA LEU A 32 -14.90 4.52 -9.96
C LEU A 32 -14.56 6.02 -9.84
N ALA A 33 -15.48 6.81 -9.26
CA ALA A 33 -15.30 8.24 -9.03
C ALA A 33 -14.04 8.57 -8.22
N ALA A 34 -13.62 7.70 -7.29
CA ALA A 34 -12.39 7.91 -6.51
C ALA A 34 -11.11 7.94 -7.37
N PHE A 35 -11.16 7.43 -8.61
CA PHE A 35 -10.06 7.48 -9.57
C PHE A 35 -10.21 8.58 -10.62
N THR A 36 -11.43 9.05 -10.89
CA THR A 36 -11.72 9.98 -11.99
C THR A 36 -12.06 11.39 -11.53
N ASP A 37 -12.44 11.56 -10.26
CA ASP A 37 -12.78 12.87 -9.73
C ASP A 37 -11.54 13.78 -9.74
N PRO A 38 -11.67 15.02 -10.23
CA PRO A 38 -10.55 15.94 -10.32
C PRO A 38 -10.09 16.35 -8.93
N LEU A 39 -8.78 16.26 -8.70
CA LEU A 39 -8.13 16.73 -7.48
C LEU A 39 -7.32 17.99 -7.76
N VAL A 40 -7.55 19.06 -6.99
CA VAL A 40 -6.72 20.28 -7.03
C VAL A 40 -5.55 20.10 -6.09
N LEU A 41 -4.35 19.91 -6.65
CA LEU A 41 -3.12 19.81 -5.89
C LEU A 41 -2.54 21.20 -5.63
N THR A 42 -2.55 21.64 -4.38
CA THR A 42 -2.05 22.98 -3.97
C THR A 42 -0.53 23.03 -3.80
N GLY A 43 0.13 21.87 -3.76
CA GLY A 43 1.55 21.77 -3.39
C GLY A 43 1.80 21.72 -1.87
N ALA A 44 0.78 21.80 -1.02
CA ALA A 44 0.96 21.78 0.45
C ALA A 44 1.69 20.52 0.97
N TRP A 45 1.63 19.41 0.23
CA TRP A 45 2.40 18.20 0.55
C TRP A 45 3.92 18.44 0.53
N GLU A 46 4.38 19.48 -0.16
CA GLU A 46 5.79 19.87 -0.24
C GLU A 46 6.33 20.41 1.08
N GLU A 47 5.47 20.91 1.98
CA GLU A 47 5.83 21.36 3.32
C GLU A 47 6.08 20.19 4.29
N ILE A 48 5.62 18.97 3.94
CA ILE A 48 5.86 17.78 4.75
C ILE A 48 7.34 17.40 4.62
N THR A 49 8.11 17.66 5.68
CA THR A 49 9.57 17.42 5.69
C THR A 49 9.95 15.97 5.97
N ARG A 50 9.04 15.18 6.54
CA ARG A 50 9.27 13.77 6.92
C ARG A 50 8.42 12.87 6.04
N ARG A 51 9.03 12.30 5.00
CA ARG A 51 8.35 11.42 4.05
C ARG A 51 8.97 10.04 4.09
N THR A 52 8.15 9.02 4.22
CA THR A 52 8.59 7.64 4.19
C THR A 52 7.74 6.83 3.24
N TYR A 53 8.38 6.07 2.37
CA TYR A 53 7.71 5.14 1.44
C TYR A 53 8.22 3.72 1.68
N ILE A 54 7.29 2.79 1.87
CA ILE A 54 7.58 1.38 2.11
C ILE A 54 7.03 0.57 0.94
N ARG A 55 7.91 -0.09 0.19
CA ARG A 55 7.55 -0.98 -0.92
C ARG A 55 7.37 -2.40 -0.42
N CYS A 56 6.17 -2.96 -0.59
CA CYS A 56 5.88 -4.37 -0.32
C CYS A 56 6.19 -5.24 -1.55
N GLU A 57 7.41 -5.76 -1.67
CA GLU A 57 7.95 -6.35 -2.90
C GLU A 57 7.22 -7.61 -3.38
N GLY A 58 6.53 -8.32 -2.49
CA GLY A 58 5.66 -9.45 -2.87
C GLY A 58 4.41 -9.04 -3.66
N PHE A 59 4.04 -7.75 -3.67
CA PHE A 59 2.93 -7.25 -4.49
C PHE A 59 3.44 -6.63 -5.79
N GLN A 60 3.08 -7.24 -6.93
CA GLN A 60 3.49 -6.78 -8.26
C GLN A 60 2.50 -5.74 -8.80
N ILE A 61 2.97 -4.52 -9.01
CA ILE A 61 2.20 -3.44 -9.62
C ILE A 61 3.08 -2.61 -10.55
N ALA A 62 2.54 -2.20 -11.70
CA ALA A 62 3.30 -1.62 -12.81
C ALA A 62 4.16 -0.41 -12.42
N HIS A 63 3.68 0.41 -11.48
CA HIS A 63 4.40 1.59 -11.01
C HIS A 63 5.29 1.33 -9.78
N GLY A 64 5.27 0.13 -9.20
CA GLY A 64 5.94 -0.18 -7.94
C GLY A 64 7.44 0.07 -7.97
N GLU A 65 8.15 -0.60 -8.89
CA GLU A 65 9.61 -0.45 -9.05
C GLU A 65 10.03 0.94 -9.56
N PRO A 66 9.40 1.48 -10.63
CA PRO A 66 9.72 2.84 -11.09
C PRO A 66 9.55 3.91 -10.00
N LEU A 67 8.55 3.76 -9.12
CA LEU A 67 8.30 4.69 -8.03
C LEU A 67 9.39 4.60 -6.96
N ILE A 68 9.68 3.42 -6.41
CA ILE A 68 10.68 3.31 -5.34
C ILE A 68 12.08 3.71 -5.84
N SER A 69 12.47 3.27 -7.04
CA SER A 69 13.72 3.67 -7.70
C SER A 69 13.84 5.20 -7.89
N ARG A 70 12.72 5.91 -8.06
CA ARG A 70 12.69 7.37 -8.12
C ARG A 70 12.83 7.99 -6.72
N LEU A 71 12.13 7.46 -5.73
CA LEU A 71 12.14 7.98 -4.36
C LEU A 71 13.47 7.73 -3.64
N GLU A 72 14.13 6.61 -3.91
CA GLU A 72 15.48 6.28 -3.38
C GLU A 72 16.55 7.31 -3.82
N ARG A 73 16.32 8.02 -4.93
CA ARG A 73 17.20 9.09 -5.43
C ARG A 73 16.80 10.49 -4.92
N ASP A 74 15.66 10.64 -4.26
CA ASP A 74 15.21 11.91 -3.70
C ASP A 74 15.55 11.95 -2.20
N PRO A 75 16.53 12.76 -1.76
CA PRO A 75 16.96 12.79 -0.36
C PRO A 75 15.88 13.30 0.60
N ARG A 76 14.77 13.83 0.09
CA ARG A 76 13.59 14.22 0.90
C ARG A 76 12.75 13.01 1.34
N TRP A 77 13.03 11.82 0.81
CA TRP A 77 12.33 10.58 1.13
C TRP A 77 13.23 9.61 1.88
N ARG A 78 12.70 9.02 2.94
CA ARG A 78 13.20 7.75 3.49
C ARG A 78 12.47 6.62 2.76
N THR A 79 13.17 5.60 2.32
CA THR A 79 12.57 4.45 1.64
C THR A 79 12.90 3.15 2.35
N GLN A 80 12.00 2.18 2.26
CA GLN A 80 12.21 0.81 2.73
C GLN A 80 11.64 -0.19 1.73
N ARG A 81 12.29 -1.34 1.60
CA ARG A 81 11.85 -2.48 0.80
C ARG A 81 11.53 -3.64 1.73
N TRP A 82 10.30 -4.16 1.63
CA TRP A 82 9.77 -5.20 2.50
C TRP A 82 9.37 -6.41 1.66
N GLU A 83 9.95 -7.56 1.95
CA GLU A 83 9.54 -8.85 1.40
C GLU A 83 8.20 -9.29 2.01
N CYS A 84 7.09 -8.73 1.52
CA CYS A 84 5.73 -9.06 1.95
C CYS A 84 4.68 -8.75 0.88
N GLY A 85 3.47 -9.29 1.04
CA GLY A 85 2.29 -8.96 0.24
C GLY A 85 1.80 -7.52 0.46
N HIS A 86 0.69 -7.15 -0.20
CA HIS A 86 0.17 -5.77 -0.21
C HIS A 86 -0.44 -5.33 1.12
N SER A 87 -0.82 -6.28 1.98
CA SER A 87 -1.53 -6.00 3.23
C SER A 87 -0.72 -6.37 4.48
N PRO A 88 0.49 -5.84 4.69
CA PRO A 88 1.26 -6.11 5.91
C PRO A 88 0.58 -5.59 7.17
N GLN A 89 -0.36 -4.64 7.06
CA GLN A 89 -1.20 -4.21 8.19
C GLN A 89 -2.16 -5.31 8.70
N ILE A 90 -2.36 -6.37 7.91
CA ILE A 90 -3.12 -7.56 8.30
C ILE A 90 -2.16 -8.69 8.63
N THR A 91 -1.19 -8.98 7.75
CA THR A 91 -0.34 -10.18 7.88
C THR A 91 0.87 -10.00 8.81
N ALA A 92 1.28 -8.76 9.07
CA ALA A 92 2.41 -8.42 9.95
C ALA A 92 2.18 -7.08 10.69
N PRO A 93 1.08 -6.93 11.45
CA PRO A 93 0.66 -5.63 11.98
C PRO A 93 1.68 -5.02 12.94
N GLN A 94 2.40 -5.82 13.73
CA GLN A 94 3.45 -5.33 14.64
C GLN A 94 4.58 -4.63 13.86
N ARG A 95 5.02 -5.21 12.73
CA ARG A 95 6.04 -4.61 11.86
C ARG A 95 5.59 -3.25 11.32
N VAL A 96 4.31 -3.11 10.96
CA VAL A 96 3.73 -1.83 10.53
C VAL A 96 3.71 -0.82 11.67
N VAL A 97 3.30 -1.22 12.87
CA VAL A 97 3.28 -0.35 14.04
C VAL A 97 4.68 0.15 14.38
N GLU A 98 5.68 -0.73 14.41
CA GLU A 98 7.08 -0.36 14.64
C GLU A 98 7.58 0.65 13.61
N ALA A 99 7.28 0.42 12.32
CA ALA A 99 7.63 1.34 11.25
C ALA A 99 7.00 2.72 11.42
N VAL A 100 5.71 2.77 11.82
CA VAL A 100 4.99 4.04 12.07
C VAL A 100 5.52 4.75 13.31
N VAL A 101 5.83 4.02 14.38
CA VAL A 101 6.39 4.60 15.62
C VAL A 101 7.76 5.23 15.33
N ALA A 102 8.60 4.56 14.53
CA ALA A 102 9.89 5.10 14.11
C ALA A 102 9.78 6.39 13.28
N LEU A 103 8.61 6.72 12.71
CA LEU A 103 8.41 8.00 12.01
C LEU A 103 8.38 9.21 12.94
N ARG A 104 8.37 9.03 14.27
CA ARG A 104 8.40 10.12 15.25
C ARG A 104 9.80 10.64 15.53
N GLU A 105 10.84 9.88 15.19
CA GLU A 105 12.27 10.16 15.46
C GLU A 105 12.98 10.80 14.27
#